data_AF-A0A0M4JSJ0-F1
#
_entry.id   AF-A0A0M4JSJ0-F1
#
_cell.length_a   1.000
_cell.length_b   1.000
_cell.length_c   1.000
_cell.angle_alpha   90.00
_cell.angle_beta   90.00
_cell.angle_gamma   90.00
#
_symmetry.space_group_name_H-M   'P 1'
#
loop_
_entity.id
_entity.type
_entity.pdbx_description
1 polymer ?
#
loop_
_entity_poly.entity_id
_entity_poly.type
_entity_poly.pdbx_seq_one_letter_code
_entity_poly.pdbx_strand_id
1 'polypeptide(L)'
;MTSRNVAVIIIVLIWLIMILVTGTLALIFKEKYKSFKSENFKIKEQIKILKDEFKIKKVDIDFELPKGEECYFFSDKLQLYKIKLKNQKEKEDYKKELKESDINFSIYITNKRLMIQLKNQYFQYSLKDIVFCNYLLIYVNKIWNKYIELEVDNDKYIILLEDFDLFLTIKELIKRR
;
A
#
# COMPACT_ATOMS: atom_id res chain seq x y z
N MET A 1 -46.60 -23.55 -31.15
CA MET A 1 -45.69 -23.59 -29.97
C MET A 1 -46.53 -23.31 -28.73
N THR A 2 -46.46 -24.14 -27.70
CA THR A 2 -47.15 -23.87 -26.42
C THR A 2 -46.35 -22.86 -25.59
N SER A 3 -47.03 -22.08 -24.75
CA SER A 3 -46.40 -21.12 -23.82
C SER A 3 -45.32 -21.79 -22.94
N ARG A 4 -45.54 -23.05 -22.56
CA ARG A 4 -44.58 -23.89 -21.83
C ARG A 4 -43.26 -24.07 -22.59
N ASN A 5 -43.30 -24.32 -23.90
CA ASN A 5 -42.09 -24.52 -24.69
C ASN A 5 -41.29 -23.21 -24.80
N VAL A 6 -41.99 -22.08 -24.95
CA VAL A 6 -41.34 -20.75 -24.96
C VAL A 6 -40.66 -20.47 -23.62
N ALA A 7 -41.31 -20.76 -22.50
CA ALA A 7 -40.72 -20.58 -21.17
C ALA A 7 -39.46 -21.43 -20.96
N VAL A 8 -39.47 -22.70 -21.39
CA VAL A 8 -38.29 -23.58 -21.31
C VAL A 8 -37.14 -23.03 -22.14
N ILE A 9 -37.40 -22.58 -23.37
CA ILE A 9 -36.37 -21.98 -24.25
C ILE A 9 -35.75 -20.75 -23.58
N ILE A 10 -36.57 -19.88 -22.98
CA ILE A 10 -36.08 -18.69 -22.27
C ILE A 10 -35.16 -19.07 -21.10
N ILE A 11 -35.55 -20.07 -20.29
CA ILE A 11 -34.73 -20.53 -19.15
C ILE A 11 -33.38 -21.06 -19.64
N VAL A 12 -33.37 -21.87 -20.70
CA VAL A 12 -32.13 -22.41 -21.28
C VAL A 12 -31.24 -21.29 -21.83
N LEU A 13 -31.82 -20.29 -22.51
CA LEU A 13 -31.07 -19.15 -23.01
C LEU A 13 -30.44 -18.32 -21.89
N ILE A 14 -31.19 -18.03 -20.83
CA ILE A 14 -30.68 -17.32 -19.65
C ILE A 14 -29.52 -18.10 -19.04
N TRP A 15 -29.66 -19.43 -18.89
CA TRP A 15 -28.61 -20.28 -18.35
C TRP A 15 -27.34 -20.26 -19.22
N LEU A 16 -27.48 -20.36 -20.54
CA LEU A 16 -26.37 -20.24 -21.48
C LEU A 16 -25.67 -18.88 -21.40
N ILE A 17 -26.42 -17.78 -21.26
CA ILE A 17 -25.87 -16.44 -21.09
C ILE A 17 -25.07 -16.36 -19.78
N MET A 18 -25.59 -16.92 -18.67
CA MET A 18 -24.84 -16.94 -17.41
C MET A 18 -23.52 -17.72 -17.52
N ILE A 19 -23.51 -18.85 -18.24
CA ILE A 19 -22.28 -19.62 -18.51
C ILE A 19 -21.28 -18.80 -19.32
N LEU A 20 -21.77 -18.08 -20.35
CA LEU A 20 -20.89 -17.25 -21.17
C LEU A 20 -20.30 -16.08 -20.37
N VAL A 21 -21.11 -15.42 -19.52
CA VAL A 21 -20.65 -14.33 -18.64
C VAL A 21 -19.63 -14.85 -17.62
N THR A 22 -19.89 -15.99 -16.98
CA THR A 22 -18.94 -16.58 -16.01
C THR A 22 -17.64 -17.05 -16.68
N GLY A 23 -17.72 -17.65 -17.87
CA GLY A 23 -16.56 -18.08 -18.64
C GLY A 23 -15.67 -16.90 -19.07
N THR A 24 -16.28 -15.82 -19.56
CA THR A 24 -15.54 -14.59 -19.92
C THR A 24 -14.88 -13.93 -18.71
N LEU A 25 -15.57 -13.84 -17.57
CA LEU A 25 -15.00 -13.36 -16.31
C LEU A 25 -13.81 -14.22 -15.85
N ALA A 26 -13.92 -15.55 -15.95
CA ALA A 26 -12.85 -16.47 -15.58
C ALA A 26 -11.59 -16.28 -16.43
N LEU A 27 -11.74 -16.03 -17.73
CA LEU A 27 -10.62 -15.74 -18.64
C LEU A 27 -9.91 -14.43 -18.27
N ILE A 28 -10.68 -13.36 -18.04
CA ILE A 28 -10.14 -12.05 -17.62
C ILE A 28 -9.41 -12.19 -16.27
N PHE A 29 -10.00 -12.92 -15.32
CA PHE A 29 -9.37 -13.16 -14.02
C PHE A 29 -8.07 -13.95 -14.14
N LYS A 30 -8.04 -15.00 -14.98
CA LYS A 30 -6.86 -15.82 -15.21
C LYS A 30 -5.69 -15.00 -15.74
N GLU A 31 -5.96 -14.10 -16.70
CA GLU A 31 -4.95 -13.20 -17.25
C GLU A 31 -4.43 -12.23 -16.20
N LYS A 32 -5.34 -11.58 -15.46
CA LYS A 32 -4.99 -10.66 -14.37
C LYS A 32 -4.17 -11.34 -13.28
N TYR A 33 -4.53 -12.56 -12.89
CA TYR A 33 -3.81 -13.34 -11.88
C TYR A 33 -2.42 -13.78 -12.36
N LYS A 34 -2.28 -14.18 -13.64
CA LYS A 34 -0.98 -14.50 -14.23
C LYS A 34 -0.05 -13.28 -14.20
N SER A 35 -0.56 -12.12 -14.58
CA SER A 35 0.17 -10.85 -14.51
C SER A 35 0.59 -10.51 -13.07
N PHE A 36 -0.34 -10.59 -12.11
CA PHE A 36 -0.04 -10.40 -10.68
C PHE A 36 1.09 -11.31 -10.19
N LYS A 37 1.02 -12.61 -10.51
CA LYS A 37 2.02 -13.59 -10.08
C LYS A 37 3.40 -13.25 -10.63
N SER A 38 3.47 -12.82 -11.89
CA SER A 38 4.73 -12.41 -12.53
C SER A 38 5.32 -11.17 -11.85
N GLU A 39 4.54 -10.12 -11.64
CA GLU A 39 5.00 -8.89 -10.98
C GLU A 39 5.42 -9.14 -9.52
N ASN A 40 4.64 -9.92 -8.79
CA ASN A 40 4.97 -10.29 -7.41
C ASN A 40 6.28 -11.09 -7.33
N PHE A 41 6.51 -11.99 -8.29
CA PHE A 41 7.77 -12.75 -8.37
C PHE A 41 8.96 -11.82 -8.59
N LYS A 42 8.88 -10.90 -9.57
CA LYS A 42 9.92 -9.90 -9.82
C LYS A 42 10.22 -9.06 -8.58
N ILE A 43 9.18 -8.61 -7.87
CA ILE A 43 9.34 -7.82 -6.63
C ILE A 43 10.03 -8.64 -5.54
N LYS A 44 9.66 -9.90 -5.36
CA LYS A 44 10.33 -10.77 -4.38
C LYS A 44 11.81 -10.95 -4.67
N GLU A 45 12.17 -11.12 -5.93
CA GLU A 45 13.57 -11.19 -6.35
C GLU A 45 14.30 -9.88 -6.11
N GLN A 46 13.70 -8.74 -6.50
CA GLN A 46 14.26 -7.40 -6.25
C GLN A 46 14.51 -7.16 -4.77
N ILE A 47 13.51 -7.42 -3.92
CA ILE A 47 13.63 -7.27 -2.47
C ILE A 47 14.71 -8.19 -1.91
N LYS A 48 14.82 -9.42 -2.41
CA LYS A 48 15.85 -10.36 -1.95
C LYS A 48 17.25 -9.82 -2.22
N ILE A 49 17.51 -9.38 -3.46
CA ILE A 49 18.79 -8.79 -3.87
C ILE A 49 19.09 -7.54 -3.03
N LEU A 50 18.14 -6.61 -2.98
CA LEU A 50 18.30 -5.37 -2.23
C LEU A 50 18.55 -5.62 -0.76
N LYS A 51 17.85 -6.58 -0.14
CA LYS A 51 18.02 -6.91 1.28
C LYS A 51 19.43 -7.41 1.60
N ASP A 52 20.06 -8.15 0.69
CA ASP A 52 21.42 -8.67 0.90
C ASP A 52 22.47 -7.54 0.79
N GLU A 53 22.19 -6.52 -0.03
CA GLU A 53 23.07 -5.36 -0.23
C GLU A 53 22.76 -4.17 0.70
N PHE A 54 21.57 -4.15 1.31
CA PHE A 54 21.06 -3.01 2.05
C PHE A 54 21.86 -2.77 3.32
N LYS A 55 22.41 -1.57 3.43
CA LYS A 55 23.03 -1.07 4.65
C LYS A 55 22.32 0.20 5.06
N ILE A 56 21.78 0.21 6.28
CA ILE A 56 21.27 1.44 6.88
C ILE A 56 22.39 2.48 6.90
N LYS A 57 22.11 3.64 6.31
CA LYS A 57 22.97 4.83 6.35
C LYS A 57 22.21 5.95 7.03
N LYS A 58 22.95 6.83 7.69
CA LYS A 58 22.38 8.07 8.22
C LYS A 58 22.03 8.97 7.05
N VAL A 59 20.89 9.63 7.13
CA VAL A 59 20.44 10.62 6.17
C VAL A 59 20.57 11.98 6.84
N ASP A 60 21.28 12.90 6.19
CA ASP A 60 21.36 14.28 6.64
C ASP A 60 20.05 14.98 6.31
N ILE A 61 19.54 15.73 7.29
CA ILE A 61 18.27 16.45 7.24
C ILE A 61 18.48 17.88 7.74
N ASP A 62 17.71 18.81 7.19
CA ASP A 62 17.89 20.25 7.43
C ASP A 62 17.35 20.75 8.78
N PHE A 63 16.92 19.85 9.66
CA PHE A 63 16.32 20.20 10.94
C PHE A 63 16.93 19.42 12.11
N GLU A 64 16.89 20.04 13.29
CA GLU A 64 17.48 19.47 14.51
C GLU A 64 16.66 18.30 15.05
N LEU A 65 17.34 17.18 15.28
CA LEU A 65 16.76 16.03 15.97
C LEU A 65 16.92 16.12 17.49
N PRO A 66 16.03 15.48 18.27
CA PRO A 66 16.24 15.29 19.70
C PRO A 66 17.58 14.62 19.99
N LYS A 67 18.18 14.94 21.15
CA LYS A 67 19.47 14.39 21.56
C LYS A 67 19.46 12.85 21.53
N GLY A 68 20.45 12.28 20.83
CA GLY A 68 20.61 10.83 20.69
C GLY A 68 19.62 10.18 19.72
N GLU A 69 19.03 10.95 18.81
CA GLU A 69 18.31 10.45 17.65
C GLU A 69 19.10 10.70 16.36
N GLU A 70 19.03 9.73 15.45
CA GLU A 70 19.68 9.76 14.15
C GLU A 70 18.65 9.40 13.08
N CYS A 71 18.57 10.15 11.99
CA CYS A 71 17.67 9.87 10.88
C CYS A 71 18.29 8.82 9.94
N TYR A 72 17.49 7.83 9.53
CA TYR A 72 17.90 6.79 8.59
C TYR A 72 17.06 6.77 7.32
N PHE A 73 15.91 7.44 7.32
CA PHE A 73 15.09 7.62 6.13
C PHE A 73 14.34 8.93 6.23
N PHE A 74 14.37 9.68 5.13
CA PHE A 74 13.56 10.88 4.94
C PHE A 74 13.09 10.91 3.49
N SER A 75 11.80 11.14 3.29
CA SER A 75 11.25 11.46 1.99
C SER A 75 10.06 12.40 2.12
N ASP A 76 10.09 13.48 1.35
CA ASP A 76 9.07 14.53 1.27
C ASP A 76 8.13 14.36 0.06
N LYS A 77 8.47 13.47 -0.87
CA LYS A 77 7.79 13.26 -2.16
C LYS A 77 7.01 11.94 -2.23
N LEU A 78 6.60 11.40 -1.10
CA LEU A 78 5.83 10.15 -1.09
C LEU A 78 4.36 10.43 -1.41
N GLN A 79 3.79 9.62 -2.31
CA GLN A 79 2.37 9.72 -2.63
C GLN A 79 1.55 8.80 -1.73
N LEU A 80 0.61 9.37 -0.99
CA LEU A 80 -0.29 8.61 -0.13
C LEU A 80 -1.53 8.17 -0.92
N TYR A 81 -1.75 6.86 -1.01
CA TYR A 81 -2.91 6.29 -1.70
C TYR A 81 -4.13 6.15 -0.79
N LYS A 82 -3.93 5.75 0.47
CA LYS A 82 -5.02 5.57 1.42
C LYS A 82 -4.54 5.72 2.85
N ILE A 83 -5.37 6.33 3.68
CA ILE A 83 -5.18 6.41 5.12
C ILE A 83 -6.40 5.92 5.87
N LYS A 84 -6.18 5.32 7.03
CA LYS A 84 -7.22 5.05 8.01
C LYS A 84 -6.68 5.44 9.38
N LEU A 85 -7.08 6.61 9.86
CA LEU A 85 -6.78 7.09 11.22
C LEU A 85 -7.85 6.60 12.21
N LYS A 86 -7.51 6.33 13.47
CA LYS A 86 -8.49 5.92 14.50
C LYS A 86 -9.13 7.10 15.25
N ASN A 87 -8.43 8.22 15.44
CA ASN A 87 -8.96 9.38 16.18
C ASN A 87 -10.16 10.03 15.49
N GLN A 88 -11.33 10.01 16.15
CA GLN A 88 -12.61 10.43 15.58
C GLN A 88 -12.71 11.93 15.29
N LYS A 89 -12.00 12.79 16.02
CA LYS A 89 -12.03 14.25 15.80
C LYS A 89 -11.29 14.67 14.52
N GLU A 90 -10.28 13.92 14.08
CA GLU A 90 -9.54 14.17 12.83
C GLU A 90 -10.20 13.46 11.62
N LYS A 91 -11.03 12.44 11.86
CA LYS A 91 -11.72 11.69 10.80
C LYS A 91 -12.68 12.52 9.94
N GLU A 92 -13.26 13.59 10.48
CA GLU A 92 -14.28 14.36 9.78
C GLU A 92 -13.71 15.23 8.65
N ASP A 93 -12.49 15.77 8.82
CA ASP A 93 -11.82 16.56 7.78
C ASP A 93 -11.24 15.66 6.67
N TYR A 94 -10.56 14.56 7.03
CA TYR A 94 -9.85 13.74 6.05
C TYR A 94 -10.73 12.81 5.22
N LYS A 95 -11.89 12.36 5.71
CA LYS A 95 -12.80 11.49 4.94
C LYS A 95 -13.33 12.17 3.67
N LYS A 96 -13.43 13.50 3.64
CA LYS A 96 -13.89 14.26 2.48
C LYS A 96 -12.78 14.48 1.45
N GLU A 97 -11.51 14.48 1.85
CA GLU A 97 -10.36 14.84 1.00
C GLU A 97 -9.60 13.64 0.41
N LEU A 98 -9.82 12.43 0.92
CA LEU A 98 -9.14 11.20 0.48
C LEU A 98 -9.49 10.70 -0.94
N LYS A 99 -10.32 11.45 -1.69
CA LYS A 99 -10.65 11.09 -3.08
C LYS A 99 -9.59 11.57 -4.08
N GLU A 100 -8.71 12.51 -3.73
CA GLU A 100 -7.85 13.19 -4.72
C GLU A 100 -6.39 13.33 -4.24
N SER A 101 -5.60 12.34 -4.68
CA SER A 101 -4.19 12.29 -5.09
C SER A 101 -3.08 13.28 -4.66
N ASP A 102 -3.27 14.43 -4.01
CA ASP A 102 -2.18 15.41 -3.80
C ASP A 102 -2.00 15.86 -2.35
N ILE A 103 -2.05 14.92 -1.41
CA ILE A 103 -1.72 15.22 -0.02
C ILE A 103 -0.20 15.21 0.13
N ASN A 104 0.39 16.36 0.44
CA ASN A 104 1.78 16.46 0.88
C ASN A 104 1.99 15.52 2.07
N PHE A 105 2.73 14.45 1.82
CA PHE A 105 2.98 13.37 2.75
C PHE A 105 4.48 13.15 2.84
N SER A 106 5.00 13.32 4.05
CA SER A 106 6.42 13.13 4.32
C SER A 106 6.61 12.14 5.45
N ILE A 107 7.61 11.27 5.31
CA ILE A 107 7.97 10.29 6.33
C ILE A 107 9.40 10.53 6.75
N TYR A 108 9.61 10.44 8.06
CA TYR A 108 10.91 10.51 8.71
C TYR A 108 11.04 9.34 9.66
N ILE A 109 12.18 8.66 9.62
CA ILE A 109 12.44 7.51 10.49
C ILE A 109 13.77 7.73 11.19
N THR A 110 13.72 7.71 12.52
CA THR A 110 14.91 7.73 13.38
C THR A 110 15.15 6.37 14.01
N ASN A 111 16.24 6.19 14.74
CA ASN A 111 16.46 5.02 15.62
C ASN A 111 15.38 4.85 16.69
N LYS A 112 14.54 5.86 16.96
CA LYS A 112 13.55 5.82 18.07
C LYS A 112 12.12 6.04 17.62
N ARG A 113 11.90 6.82 16.56
CA ARG A 113 10.57 7.31 16.17
C ARG A 113 10.32 7.17 14.69
N LEU A 114 9.05 7.07 14.37
CA LEU A 114 8.50 7.29 13.05
C LEU A 114 7.70 8.59 13.12
N MET A 115 8.02 9.55 12.26
CA MET A 115 7.24 10.76 12.12
C MET A 115 6.61 10.78 10.73
N ILE A 116 5.32 11.10 10.69
CA ILE A 116 4.54 11.23 9.48
C ILE A 116 3.99 12.64 9.46
N GLN A 117 4.29 13.38 8.41
CA GLN A 117 3.68 14.68 8.15
C GLN A 117 2.58 14.52 7.12
N LEU A 118 1.38 15.01 7.45
CA LEU A 118 0.25 15.08 6.55
C LEU A 118 -0.23 16.53 6.51
N LYS A 119 -0.05 17.20 5.38
CA LYS A 119 -0.32 18.64 5.26
C LYS A 119 0.41 19.44 6.36
N ASN A 120 -0.34 19.99 7.32
CA ASN A 120 0.15 20.80 8.42
C ASN A 120 0.15 20.07 9.78
N GLN A 121 -0.10 18.76 9.77
CA GLN A 121 -0.14 17.94 10.98
C GLN A 121 1.04 16.97 11.01
N TYR A 122 1.58 16.79 12.22
CA TYR A 122 2.68 15.87 12.49
C TYR A 122 2.19 14.77 13.43
N PHE A 123 2.29 13.53 12.95
CA PHE A 123 1.99 12.33 13.71
C PHE A 123 3.31 11.69 14.09
N GLN A 124 3.54 11.56 15.40
CA GLN A 124 4.76 10.99 15.93
C GLN A 124 4.43 9.67 16.64
N TYR A 125 5.11 8.61 16.22
CA TYR A 125 4.98 7.27 16.78
C TYR A 125 6.32 6.80 17.30
N SER A 126 6.30 5.96 18.35
CA SER A 126 7.49 5.19 18.69
C SER A 126 7.71 4.14 17.61
N LEU A 127 8.98 3.80 17.29
CA LEU A 127 9.25 2.63 16.45
C LEU A 127 8.64 1.34 17.03
N LYS A 128 8.42 1.31 18.35
CA LYS A 128 7.81 0.19 19.04
C LYS A 128 6.34 -0.03 18.68
N ASP A 129 5.69 1.00 18.18
CA ASP A 129 4.27 0.99 17.86
C ASP A 129 4.02 0.50 16.42
N ILE A 130 5.07 0.31 15.62
CA ILE A 130 4.94 -0.26 14.27
C ILE A 130 4.47 -1.71 14.41
N VAL A 131 3.23 -1.96 13.98
CA VAL A 131 2.62 -3.29 13.99
C VAL A 131 3.17 -4.12 12.83
N PHE A 132 3.15 -3.54 11.62
CA PHE A 132 3.82 -4.14 10.47
C PHE A 132 4.10 -3.12 9.36
N CYS A 133 5.05 -3.49 8.51
CA CYS A 133 5.36 -2.80 7.27
C CYS A 133 5.60 -3.85 6.18
N ASN A 134 4.78 -3.87 5.13
CA ASN A 134 4.83 -4.82 4.03
C ASN A 134 4.56 -4.14 2.69
N TYR A 135 5.07 -4.71 1.59
CA TYR A 135 4.71 -4.25 0.26
C TYR A 135 3.39 -4.86 -0.20
N LEU A 136 2.72 -4.17 -1.11
CA LEU A 136 1.46 -4.53 -1.74
C LEU A 136 1.55 -4.32 -3.24
N LEU A 137 0.74 -5.05 -3.98
CA LEU A 137 0.44 -4.78 -5.38
C LEU A 137 -1.02 -4.42 -5.52
N ILE A 138 -1.33 -3.23 -6.03
CA ILE A 138 -2.70 -2.79 -6.27
C ILE A 138 -2.89 -2.51 -7.76
N TYR A 139 -3.94 -3.08 -8.34
CA TYR A 139 -4.28 -2.92 -9.75
C TYR A 139 -5.14 -1.68 -9.96
N VAL A 140 -4.55 -0.63 -10.51
CA VAL A 140 -5.20 0.66 -10.77
C VAL A 140 -4.95 1.04 -12.23
N ASN A 141 -5.98 1.48 -12.96
CA ASN A 141 -5.86 1.90 -14.37
C ASN A 141 -5.18 0.87 -15.29
N LYS A 142 -5.50 -0.41 -15.08
CA LYS A 142 -4.93 -1.56 -15.81
C LYS A 142 -3.44 -1.84 -15.55
N ILE A 143 -2.83 -1.18 -14.57
CA ILE A 143 -1.41 -1.32 -14.21
C ILE A 143 -1.30 -1.84 -12.76
N TRP A 144 -0.34 -2.72 -12.51
CA TRP A 144 0.03 -3.14 -11.16
C TRP A 144 1.01 -2.13 -10.58
N ASN A 145 0.53 -1.36 -9.61
CA ASN A 145 1.35 -0.39 -8.89
C ASN A 145 1.83 -0.99 -7.56
N LYS A 146 3.05 -0.63 -7.15
CA LYS A 146 3.69 -1.08 -5.92
C LYS A 146 3.34 -0.12 -4.80
N TYR A 147 3.02 -0.64 -3.63
CA TYR A 147 2.73 0.18 -2.46
C TYR A 147 3.41 -0.40 -1.23
N ILE A 148 3.60 0.42 -0.20
CA ILE A 148 3.83 -0.02 1.18
C ILE A 148 2.54 0.12 1.96
N GLU A 149 2.20 -0.92 2.71
CA GLU A 149 1.28 -0.87 3.83
C GLU A 149 2.10 -0.72 5.11
N LEU A 150 1.91 0.41 5.77
CA LEU A 150 2.49 0.71 7.06
C LEU A 150 1.36 0.84 8.08
N GLU A 151 1.35 -0.06 9.07
CA GLU A 151 0.42 -0.04 10.18
C GLU A 151 1.17 0.25 11.48
N VAL A 152 0.73 1.30 12.17
CA VAL A 152 1.37 1.83 13.37
C VAL A 152 0.29 2.11 14.40
N ASP A 153 0.38 1.42 15.53
CA ASP A 153 -0.70 1.27 16.51
C ASP A 153 -2.03 0.86 15.86
N ASN A 154 -2.92 1.82 15.58
CA ASN A 154 -4.20 1.61 14.93
C ASN A 154 -4.39 2.39 13.62
N ASP A 155 -3.34 3.11 13.21
CA ASP A 155 -3.34 3.92 12.01
C ASP A 155 -2.70 3.16 10.87
N LYS A 156 -3.29 3.30 9.68
CA LYS A 156 -2.86 2.56 8.49
C LYS A 156 -2.62 3.50 7.33
N TYR A 157 -1.46 3.36 6.71
CA TYR A 157 -0.98 4.16 5.60
C TYR A 157 -0.68 3.23 4.42
N ILE A 158 -1.27 3.52 3.26
CA ILE A 158 -0.94 2.88 1.99
C ILE A 158 -0.23 3.91 1.13
N ILE A 159 1.04 3.67 0.84
CA ILE A 159 1.96 4.64 0.25
C ILE A 159 2.43 4.09 -1.09
N LEU A 160 2.36 4.87 -2.16
CA LEU A 160 2.90 4.47 -3.46
C LEU A 160 4.41 4.37 -3.37
N LEU A 161 4.96 3.29 -3.93
CA LEU A 161 6.36 2.93 -3.79
C LEU A 161 7.13 3.13 -5.11
N GLU A 162 8.12 4.01 -5.08
CA GLU A 162 9.14 4.11 -6.14
C GLU A 162 10.29 3.10 -5.89
N ASP A 163 10.78 3.03 -4.64
CA ASP A 163 11.86 2.15 -4.18
C ASP A 163 11.54 1.42 -2.87
N PHE A 164 12.35 0.42 -2.49
CA PHE A 164 12.11 -0.35 -1.27
C PHE A 164 12.82 0.21 -0.03
N ASP A 165 13.40 1.42 -0.08
CA ASP A 165 14.28 1.91 0.98
C ASP A 165 13.52 2.16 2.29
N LEU A 166 12.29 2.69 2.22
CA LEU A 166 11.41 2.84 3.37
C LEU A 166 11.15 1.48 4.05
N PHE A 167 10.75 0.48 3.26
CA PHE A 167 10.44 -0.86 3.75
C PHE A 167 11.67 -1.52 4.38
N LEU A 168 12.82 -1.46 3.71
CA LEU A 168 14.07 -2.06 4.18
C LEU A 168 14.60 -1.36 5.43
N THR A 169 14.52 -0.03 5.50
CA THR A 169 14.90 0.76 6.68
C THR A 169 14.09 0.34 7.89
N ILE A 170 12.76 0.28 7.77
CA ILE A 170 11.89 -0.16 8.87
C ILE A 170 12.23 -1.58 9.31
N LYS A 171 12.39 -2.52 8.37
CA LYS A 171 12.71 -3.92 8.69
C LYS A 171 14.03 -4.05 9.44
N GLU A 172 15.06 -3.32 9.01
CA GLU A 172 16.39 -3.37 9.62
C GLU A 172 16.42 -2.67 10.98
N LEU A 173 15.71 -1.55 11.17
CA LEU A 173 15.57 -0.90 12.48
C LEU A 173 14.81 -1.77 13.48
N ILE A 174 13.74 -2.43 13.06
CA ILE A 174 12.99 -3.37 13.92
C ILE A 174 13.86 -4.56 14.34
N LYS A 175 14.75 -5.04 13.46
CA LYS A 175 15.65 -6.16 13.75
C LYS A 175 16.75 -5.83 14.78
N ARG A 176 17.18 -4.57 14.84
CA ARG A 176 18.24 -4.09 15.76
C ARG A 176 17.75 -3.82 17.18
N ARG A 177 16.44 -3.88 17.39
CA ARG A 177 15.81 -3.75 18.71
C ARG A 177 15.92 -5.05 19.50
#